data_AF-G2QLE5-F1
#
_entry.id   AF-G2QLE5-F1
#
_cell.length_a   1.000
_cell.length_b   1.000
_cell.length_c   1.000
_cell.angle_alpha   90.00
_cell.angle_beta   90.00
_cell.angle_gamma   90.00
#
_symmetry.space_group_name_H-M   'P 1'
#
loop_
_entity.id
_entity.type
_entity.pdbx_description
1 polymer ?
#
loop_
_entity_poly.entity_id
_entity_poly.type
_entity_poly.pdbx_seq_one_letter_code
_entity_poly.pdbx_strand_id
1 'polypeptide(L)'
;MFGISYGITKLQPGDFITCYNPGRCGLAIVAEGGKVFWFVQERLPRTYRLHEIPRYTDDDARDFIARHSDLIFLKGPDGLTLADFWEKTSSFRLVPIEEAKFKLWHWGRIVCVGDSIHKSTPNLGVGANAAIESAAALANGIKRLADQWRATDGSLPNIRDIEAMLAEYHRARVVRADAGVDSSGFLARSHNMHGLGRRLFVRFVMPHTTEFVPELMGNAMIGAVKLDYLPLPMASLTGTKPFNPSQGDGKQESKLKRALFASPLLALAFVAAWVMDPNSAGPWAAALRDSGVFELPSGDFVPILRSFYRLPAFDDFVALVNTFFFPSVYGTDPVSRRQVLSFLTDGTVLLTIWIFESARRANLLTPIQWPHMYATLGQLLGIGVVSPAYCFLHYVLSPIEKFSALDQRLTNTRTSFAALPVVLLTYLLPFYSMLAWPDLLTRQVLLYLWQLYPLWAAAALFAGSRLFLRDTMATDKLSRPLRDLPVMRLYVGAAAALSAVVWWHTRLGAGGLVHVFVPAGLPRSEHNLTRFTAEFLKWDEVFGFGSHLLWLAYLFWDLRSAGMLREGWLRVVGLGLLSLVLFGPGATLGLGWLFREHILATRRHKNALTPESVGRLHGSAF
;
A
#
# COMPACT_ATOMS: atom_id res chain seq x y z
N MET A 1 21.35 1.82 -29.59
CA MET A 1 22.67 1.16 -29.67
C MET A 1 22.86 0.23 -28.49
N PHE A 2 23.48 -0.91 -28.73
CA PHE A 2 23.96 -1.84 -27.70
C PHE A 2 25.44 -2.12 -27.95
N GLY A 3 26.21 -2.31 -26.88
CA GLY A 3 27.60 -2.73 -26.97
C GLY A 3 28.07 -3.51 -25.75
N ILE A 4 29.24 -4.14 -25.91
CA ILE A 4 29.91 -4.92 -24.88
C ILE A 4 31.31 -4.35 -24.68
N SER A 5 31.60 -3.90 -23.47
CA SER A 5 32.93 -3.40 -23.08
C SER A 5 33.56 -4.30 -22.03
N TYR A 6 34.90 -4.26 -21.95
CA TYR A 6 35.67 -4.95 -20.92
C TYR A 6 36.53 -3.95 -20.14
N GLY A 7 36.98 -4.33 -18.94
CA GLY A 7 37.98 -3.56 -18.20
C GLY A 7 37.48 -2.19 -17.69
N ILE A 8 36.18 -2.03 -17.49
CA ILE A 8 35.61 -0.87 -16.80
C ILE A 8 35.75 -1.11 -15.29
N THR A 9 36.89 -0.72 -14.72
CA THR A 9 37.29 -1.03 -13.34
C THR A 9 36.48 -0.32 -12.26
N LYS A 10 35.76 0.75 -12.63
CA LYS A 10 34.91 1.51 -11.70
C LYS A 10 33.57 0.84 -11.40
N LEU A 11 33.29 -0.29 -12.05
CA LEU A 11 32.06 -1.05 -11.91
C LEU A 11 32.34 -2.46 -11.40
N GLN A 12 31.39 -3.01 -10.64
CA GLN A 12 31.49 -4.35 -10.04
C GLN A 12 30.42 -5.29 -10.60
N PRO A 13 30.70 -6.60 -10.72
CA PRO A 13 29.68 -7.59 -11.09
C PRO A 13 28.43 -7.47 -10.21
N GLY A 14 27.26 -7.43 -10.85
CA GLY A 14 25.98 -7.20 -10.19
C GLY A 14 25.50 -5.74 -10.25
N ASP A 15 26.36 -4.78 -10.63
CA ASP A 15 25.93 -3.41 -10.86
C ASP A 15 24.94 -3.33 -12.03
N PHE A 16 23.86 -2.58 -11.79
CA PHE A 16 22.82 -2.28 -12.77
C PHE A 16 22.56 -0.77 -12.76
N ILE A 17 22.92 -0.08 -13.83
CA ILE A 17 22.90 1.38 -13.92
C ILE A 17 21.87 1.81 -14.94
N THR A 18 20.93 2.66 -14.53
CA THR A 18 19.96 3.31 -15.44
C THR A 18 20.14 4.82 -15.43
N CYS A 19 20.29 5.40 -16.62
CA CYS A 19 20.51 6.83 -16.81
C CYS A 19 19.24 7.47 -17.37
N TYR A 20 18.79 8.56 -16.75
CA TYR A 20 17.56 9.25 -17.14
C TYR A 20 17.89 10.63 -17.72
N ASN A 21 17.58 10.86 -19.00
CA ASN A 21 17.75 12.16 -19.64
C ASN A 21 16.59 12.48 -20.59
N PRO A 22 16.31 13.76 -20.88
CA PRO A 22 15.33 14.12 -21.89
C PRO A 22 15.74 13.61 -23.29
N GLY A 23 14.92 12.74 -23.87
CA GLY A 23 15.09 12.30 -25.27
C GLY A 23 16.18 11.25 -25.51
N ARG A 24 16.98 10.91 -24.49
CA ARG A 24 17.98 9.85 -24.54
C ARG A 24 18.13 9.16 -23.18
N CYS A 25 18.54 7.90 -23.17
CA CYS A 25 18.80 7.18 -21.92
C CYS A 25 19.89 6.13 -22.08
N GLY A 26 20.47 5.72 -20.96
CA GLY A 26 21.53 4.71 -20.87
C GLY A 26 21.16 3.60 -19.90
N LEU A 27 21.62 2.38 -20.18
CA LEU A 27 21.52 1.23 -19.29
C LEU A 27 22.86 0.48 -19.32
N ALA A 28 23.41 0.09 -18.18
CA ALA A 28 24.58 -0.79 -18.10
C ALA A 28 24.34 -1.93 -17.12
N ILE A 29 24.78 -3.13 -17.49
CA ILE A 29 24.66 -4.37 -16.72
C ILE A 29 26.06 -4.99 -16.65
N VAL A 30 26.55 -5.20 -15.45
CA VAL A 30 27.92 -5.66 -15.21
C VAL A 30 27.89 -7.13 -14.83
N ALA A 31 28.50 -7.95 -15.67
CA ALA A 31 28.60 -9.39 -15.49
C ALA A 31 29.97 -9.79 -14.93
N GLU A 32 30.11 -11.06 -14.54
CA GLU A 32 31.40 -11.61 -14.16
C GLU A 32 32.43 -11.55 -15.30
N GLY A 33 33.71 -11.62 -14.94
CA GLY A 33 34.83 -11.54 -15.90
C GLY A 33 35.05 -10.13 -16.46
N GLY A 34 34.59 -9.09 -15.77
CA GLY A 34 34.81 -7.68 -16.16
C GLY A 34 34.05 -7.24 -17.41
N LYS A 35 33.01 -7.99 -17.81
CA LYS A 35 32.17 -7.71 -18.98
C LYS A 35 31.05 -6.75 -18.62
N VAL A 36 30.90 -5.68 -19.40
CA VAL A 36 29.81 -4.70 -19.24
C VAL A 36 28.98 -4.64 -20.51
N PHE A 37 27.70 -5.01 -20.37
CA PHE A 37 26.69 -4.82 -21.40
C PHE A 37 26.07 -3.45 -21.23
N TRP A 38 26.18 -2.59 -22.25
CA TRP A 38 25.61 -1.25 -22.20
C TRP A 38 24.68 -0.98 -23.37
N PHE A 39 23.67 -0.15 -23.12
CA PHE A 39 22.64 0.22 -24.07
C PHE A 39 22.47 1.72 -24.00
N VAL A 40 22.44 2.37 -25.16
CA VAL A 40 22.10 3.79 -25.28
C VAL A 40 20.98 3.94 -26.29
N GLN A 41 19.95 4.68 -25.89
CA GLN A 41 18.75 4.89 -26.70
C GLN A 41 18.56 6.37 -26.93
N GLU A 42 18.12 6.71 -28.12
CA GLU A 42 17.65 8.05 -28.50
C GLU A 42 16.22 7.92 -28.99
N ARG A 43 15.37 8.86 -28.61
CA ARG A 43 14.00 8.91 -29.11
C ARG A 43 14.01 9.30 -30.59
N LEU A 44 13.40 8.46 -31.43
CA LEU A 44 13.16 8.82 -32.82
C LEU A 44 12.20 10.03 -32.94
N PRO A 45 12.31 10.83 -34.02
CA PRO A 45 11.52 12.06 -34.19
C PRO A 45 10.03 11.78 -34.36
N ARG A 46 9.69 10.65 -34.98
CA ARG A 46 8.32 10.17 -35.20
C ARG A 46 8.23 8.66 -35.00
N THR A 47 7.01 8.15 -34.96
CA THR A 47 6.77 6.71 -35.09
C THR A 47 6.96 6.28 -36.55
N TYR A 48 7.74 5.23 -36.76
CA TYR A 48 7.95 4.59 -38.06
C TYR A 48 7.12 3.30 -38.10
N ARG A 49 6.40 3.08 -39.21
CA ARG A 49 5.63 1.84 -39.41
C ARG A 49 6.42 0.84 -40.24
N LEU A 50 5.90 -0.38 -40.36
CA LEU A 50 6.46 -1.43 -41.21
C LEU A 50 6.78 -0.84 -42.60
N HIS A 51 7.94 -1.24 -43.17
CA HIS A 51 8.55 -0.69 -44.39
C HIS A 51 9.26 0.67 -44.27
N GLU A 52 8.98 1.47 -43.24
CA GLU A 52 9.69 2.74 -42.98
C GLU A 52 10.80 2.61 -41.93
N ILE A 53 10.92 1.45 -41.29
CA ILE A 53 11.86 1.22 -40.19
C ILE A 53 13.30 1.42 -40.70
N PRO A 54 14.07 2.37 -40.13
CA PRO A 54 15.41 2.68 -40.60
C PRO A 54 16.37 1.52 -40.38
N ARG A 55 17.34 1.37 -41.28
CA ARG A 55 18.48 0.47 -41.11
C ARG A 55 19.73 1.31 -40.91
N TYR A 56 20.61 0.84 -40.05
CA TYR A 56 21.82 1.57 -39.66
C TYR A 56 23.06 0.78 -40.03
N THR A 57 23.99 1.46 -40.67
CA THR A 57 25.35 1.00 -40.95
C THR A 57 26.22 1.12 -39.70
N ASP A 58 27.48 0.71 -39.80
CA ASP A 58 28.44 0.88 -38.70
C ASP A 58 28.91 2.33 -38.56
N ASP A 59 28.91 3.09 -39.66
CA ASP A 59 29.24 4.52 -39.63
C ASP A 59 28.13 5.31 -38.94
N ASP A 60 26.87 5.00 -39.20
CA ASP A 60 25.73 5.55 -38.44
C ASP A 60 25.87 5.28 -36.93
N ALA A 61 26.43 4.11 -36.56
CA ALA A 61 26.65 3.77 -35.16
C ALA A 61 27.80 4.60 -34.54
N ARG A 62 28.87 4.87 -35.28
CA ARG A 62 29.97 5.75 -34.83
C ARG A 62 29.49 7.19 -34.68
N ASP A 63 28.71 7.69 -35.62
CA ASP A 63 28.09 9.02 -35.56
C ASP A 63 27.13 9.14 -34.36
N PHE A 64 26.36 8.08 -34.11
CA PHE A 64 25.50 8.00 -32.93
C PHE A 64 26.32 8.12 -31.63
N ILE A 65 27.44 7.41 -31.52
CA ILE A 65 28.32 7.53 -30.35
C ILE A 65 28.89 8.93 -30.21
N ALA A 66 29.37 9.53 -31.30
CA ALA A 66 29.93 10.88 -31.26
C ALA A 66 28.93 11.89 -30.65
N ARG A 67 27.65 11.82 -31.07
CA ARG A 67 26.56 12.69 -30.56
C ARG A 67 26.15 12.44 -29.10
N HIS A 68 26.40 11.24 -28.57
CA HIS A 68 25.94 10.84 -27.23
C HIS A 68 27.09 10.51 -26.26
N SER A 69 28.32 10.80 -26.65
CA SER A 69 29.55 10.52 -25.89
C SER A 69 29.54 11.12 -24.48
N ASP A 70 28.86 12.26 -24.30
CA ASP A 70 28.70 12.98 -23.03
C ASP A 70 27.68 12.35 -22.07
N LEU A 71 26.97 11.29 -22.48
CA LEU A 71 25.96 10.65 -21.65
C LEU A 71 26.57 10.04 -20.39
N ILE A 72 26.21 10.60 -19.23
CA ILE A 72 26.77 10.22 -17.93
C ILE A 72 26.06 8.97 -17.38
N PHE A 73 26.85 7.94 -17.09
CA PHE A 73 26.45 6.73 -16.37
C PHE A 73 26.73 6.82 -14.87
N LEU A 74 27.91 7.33 -14.48
CA LEU A 74 28.26 7.61 -13.09
C LEU A 74 28.65 9.07 -12.94
N LYS A 75 28.12 9.74 -11.91
CA LYS A 75 28.46 11.13 -11.58
C LYS A 75 29.58 11.18 -10.54
N GLY A 76 30.34 12.27 -10.55
CA GLY A 76 31.37 12.58 -9.56
C GLY A 76 32.78 12.60 -10.13
N PRO A 77 33.81 12.78 -9.28
CA PRO A 77 35.22 12.81 -9.70
C PRO A 77 35.65 11.52 -10.41
N ASP A 78 35.08 10.38 -9.99
CA ASP A 78 35.26 9.08 -10.62
C ASP A 78 34.16 8.76 -11.65
N GLY A 79 33.55 9.77 -12.27
CA GLY A 79 32.45 9.60 -13.21
C GLY A 79 32.77 8.68 -14.41
N LEU A 80 31.70 8.18 -15.03
CA LEU A 80 31.75 7.41 -16.27
C LEU A 80 30.77 8.00 -17.26
N THR A 81 31.22 8.14 -18.48
CA THR A 81 30.46 8.59 -19.64
C THR A 81 30.36 7.48 -20.68
N LEU A 82 29.50 7.65 -21.68
CA LEU A 82 29.45 6.73 -22.82
C LEU A 82 30.80 6.65 -23.55
N ALA A 83 31.56 7.73 -23.61
CA ALA A 83 32.89 7.73 -24.22
C ALA A 83 33.82 6.69 -23.57
N ASP A 84 33.81 6.58 -22.23
CA ASP A 84 34.64 5.62 -21.48
C ASP A 84 34.25 4.16 -21.78
N PHE A 85 32.95 3.90 -21.97
CA PHE A 85 32.50 2.58 -22.42
C PHE A 85 32.95 2.30 -23.85
N TRP A 86 32.82 3.30 -24.73
CA TRP A 86 33.12 3.17 -26.14
C TRP A 86 34.58 2.82 -26.40
N GLU A 87 35.52 3.47 -25.70
CA GLU A 87 36.96 3.21 -25.80
C GLU A 87 37.31 1.73 -25.60
N LYS A 88 36.57 1.06 -24.71
CA LYS A 88 36.80 -0.36 -24.36
C LYS A 88 35.81 -1.32 -25.01
N THR A 89 35.09 -0.86 -26.04
CA THR A 89 34.05 -1.66 -26.71
C THR A 89 34.67 -2.73 -27.60
N SER A 90 34.23 -3.96 -27.40
CA SER A 90 34.63 -5.13 -28.20
C SER A 90 33.65 -5.42 -29.34
N SER A 91 32.37 -5.10 -29.16
CA SER A 91 31.31 -5.33 -30.13
C SER A 91 30.17 -4.35 -29.91
N PHE A 92 29.51 -3.94 -30.98
CA PHE A 92 28.40 -3.00 -30.92
C PHE A 92 27.41 -3.21 -32.06
N ARG A 93 26.17 -2.74 -31.85
CA ARG A 93 25.19 -2.61 -32.93
C ARG A 93 24.22 -1.46 -32.69
N LEU A 94 23.94 -0.68 -33.73
CA LEU A 94 22.84 0.29 -33.76
C LEU A 94 21.65 -0.33 -34.48
N VAL A 95 20.50 -0.38 -33.79
CA VAL A 95 19.24 -0.90 -34.32
C VAL A 95 18.09 0.00 -33.90
N PRO A 96 17.04 0.11 -34.72
CA PRO A 96 15.77 0.64 -34.25
C PRO A 96 15.16 -0.31 -33.20
N ILE A 97 14.46 0.25 -32.23
CA ILE A 97 13.69 -0.54 -31.25
C ILE A 97 12.23 -0.55 -31.68
N GLU A 98 11.71 -1.75 -31.87
CA GLU A 98 10.33 -1.99 -32.30
C GLU A 98 9.43 -2.30 -31.09
N GLU A 99 8.21 -1.77 -31.10
CA GLU A 99 7.14 -2.13 -30.16
C GLU A 99 5.96 -2.68 -30.97
N ALA A 100 5.50 -3.90 -30.68
CA ALA A 100 4.42 -4.53 -31.42
C ALA A 100 3.63 -5.54 -30.58
N LYS A 101 2.32 -5.62 -30.83
CA LYS A 101 1.40 -6.60 -30.26
C LYS A 101 0.54 -7.16 -31.40
N PHE A 102 0.91 -8.33 -31.89
CA PHE A 102 0.19 -8.95 -33.00
C PHE A 102 -0.97 -9.81 -32.48
N LYS A 103 -2.06 -9.87 -33.25
CA LYS A 103 -3.31 -10.53 -32.83
C LYS A 103 -3.39 -12.01 -33.24
N LEU A 104 -2.74 -12.38 -34.34
CA LEU A 104 -2.81 -13.73 -34.90
C LEU A 104 -1.53 -14.50 -34.56
N TRP A 105 -1.58 -15.32 -33.51
CA TRP A 105 -0.41 -16.04 -32.98
C TRP A 105 -0.17 -17.39 -33.66
N HIS A 106 -1.17 -17.94 -34.32
CA HIS A 106 -1.10 -19.24 -34.97
C HIS A 106 -2.04 -19.31 -36.16
N TRP A 107 -1.76 -20.21 -37.10
CA TRP A 107 -2.60 -20.53 -38.25
C TRP A 107 -2.34 -21.96 -38.72
N GLY A 108 -3.37 -22.82 -38.70
CA GLY A 108 -3.21 -24.24 -38.99
C GLY A 108 -2.16 -24.89 -38.07
N ARG A 109 -1.02 -25.27 -38.66
CA ARG A 109 0.11 -25.89 -37.93
C ARG A 109 1.25 -24.92 -37.59
N ILE A 110 1.10 -23.65 -37.95
CA ILE A 110 2.13 -22.61 -37.78
C ILE A 110 1.84 -21.83 -36.50
N VAL A 111 2.87 -21.54 -35.71
CA VAL A 111 2.78 -20.72 -34.50
C VAL A 111 3.96 -19.74 -34.43
N CYS A 112 3.68 -18.52 -33.98
CA CYS A 112 4.67 -17.49 -33.72
C CYS A 112 5.01 -17.41 -32.23
N VAL A 113 6.30 -17.22 -31.93
CA VAL A 113 6.87 -17.23 -30.58
C VAL A 113 7.86 -16.08 -30.42
N GLY A 114 7.86 -15.43 -29.26
CA GLY A 114 8.78 -14.33 -28.93
C GLY A 114 8.55 -13.07 -29.80
N ASP A 115 9.64 -12.42 -30.19
CA ASP A 115 9.63 -11.18 -30.99
C ASP A 115 8.91 -11.28 -32.34
N SER A 116 8.62 -12.49 -32.84
CA SER A 116 7.78 -12.67 -34.02
C SER A 116 6.30 -12.31 -33.79
N ILE A 117 5.85 -12.22 -32.53
CA ILE A 117 4.44 -11.99 -32.19
C ILE A 117 4.20 -10.92 -31.10
N HIS A 118 5.19 -10.66 -30.25
CA HIS A 118 5.18 -9.53 -29.31
C HIS A 118 6.58 -8.92 -29.25
N LYS A 119 6.69 -7.61 -29.50
CA LYS A 119 7.97 -6.87 -29.46
C LYS A 119 7.90 -5.83 -28.36
N SER A 120 8.85 -5.88 -27.45
CA SER A 120 8.98 -4.96 -26.32
C SER A 120 10.26 -4.15 -26.41
N THR A 121 10.28 -2.93 -25.89
CA THR A 121 11.54 -2.23 -25.62
C THR A 121 12.44 -3.06 -24.69
N PRO A 122 13.77 -2.89 -24.70
CA PRO A 122 14.66 -3.71 -23.88
C PRO A 122 14.73 -3.25 -22.40
N ASN A 123 14.13 -2.10 -22.06
CA ASN A 123 14.36 -1.41 -20.78
C ASN A 123 13.94 -2.19 -19.52
N LEU A 124 12.97 -3.11 -19.63
CA LEU A 124 12.58 -4.00 -18.52
C LEU A 124 13.21 -5.41 -18.64
N GLY A 125 13.92 -5.71 -19.73
CA GLY A 125 14.53 -7.02 -19.95
C GLY A 125 13.54 -8.17 -20.18
N VAL A 126 12.29 -7.87 -20.57
CA VAL A 126 11.22 -8.87 -20.68
C VAL A 126 11.18 -9.64 -22.00
N GLY A 127 11.75 -9.15 -23.09
CA GLY A 127 11.62 -9.78 -24.42
C GLY A 127 12.08 -11.24 -24.45
N ALA A 128 13.35 -11.50 -24.11
CA ALA A 128 13.91 -12.86 -24.08
C ALA A 128 13.16 -13.76 -23.09
N ASN A 129 12.82 -13.25 -21.90
CA ASN A 129 12.05 -13.99 -20.91
C ASN A 129 10.65 -14.35 -21.42
N ALA A 130 9.97 -13.43 -22.09
CA ALA A 130 8.65 -13.66 -22.69
C ALA A 130 8.71 -14.70 -23.82
N ALA A 131 9.81 -14.76 -24.58
CA ALA A 131 10.05 -15.80 -25.57
C ALA A 131 10.25 -17.18 -24.90
N ILE A 132 11.05 -17.27 -23.84
CA ILE A 132 11.25 -18.49 -23.05
C ILE A 132 9.92 -18.99 -22.47
N GLU A 133 9.13 -18.10 -21.86
CA GLU A 133 7.81 -18.44 -21.35
C GLU A 133 6.86 -18.93 -22.44
N SER A 134 6.94 -18.36 -23.64
CA SER A 134 6.12 -18.76 -24.78
C SER A 134 6.53 -20.14 -25.29
N ALA A 135 7.83 -20.42 -25.36
CA ALA A 135 8.35 -21.75 -25.69
C ALA A 135 7.92 -22.80 -24.64
N ALA A 136 7.97 -22.47 -23.35
CA ALA A 136 7.51 -23.35 -22.28
C ALA A 136 6.00 -23.65 -22.38
N ALA A 137 5.17 -22.63 -22.63
CA ALA A 137 3.72 -22.82 -22.80
C ALA A 137 3.39 -23.72 -24.00
N LEU A 138 4.09 -23.51 -25.12
CA LEU A 138 3.95 -24.35 -26.31
C LEU A 138 4.39 -25.79 -26.05
N ALA A 139 5.54 -25.98 -25.37
CA ALA A 139 6.05 -27.29 -25.02
C ALA A 139 5.09 -28.07 -24.11
N ASN A 140 4.46 -27.41 -23.13
CA ASN A 140 3.41 -28.03 -22.31
C ASN A 140 2.22 -28.52 -23.15
N GLY A 141 1.78 -27.70 -24.12
CA GLY A 141 0.69 -28.07 -25.05
C GLY A 141 1.08 -29.28 -25.93
N ILE A 142 2.26 -29.25 -26.53
CA ILE A 142 2.79 -30.35 -27.35
C ILE A 142 2.91 -31.64 -26.54
N LYS A 143 3.41 -31.56 -25.29
CA LYS A 143 3.54 -32.72 -24.41
C LYS A 143 2.17 -33.36 -24.13
N ARG A 144 1.13 -32.56 -23.85
CA ARG A 144 -0.24 -33.07 -23.66
C ARG A 144 -0.74 -33.81 -24.90
N LEU A 145 -0.56 -33.24 -26.09
CA LEU A 145 -0.94 -33.90 -27.34
C LEU A 145 -0.17 -35.21 -27.54
N ALA A 146 1.13 -35.22 -27.25
CA ALA A 146 1.97 -36.43 -27.37
C ALA A 146 1.55 -37.53 -26.39
N ASP A 147 1.13 -37.18 -25.17
CA ASP A 147 0.64 -38.15 -24.20
C ASP A 147 -0.74 -38.71 -24.57
N GLN A 148 -1.63 -37.86 -25.08
CA GLN A 148 -2.94 -38.29 -25.62
C GLN A 148 -2.77 -39.24 -26.81
N TRP A 149 -1.82 -38.93 -27.70
CA TRP A 149 -1.44 -39.79 -28.83
C TRP A 149 -0.97 -41.18 -28.36
N ARG A 150 -0.11 -41.23 -27.34
CA ARG A 150 0.36 -42.49 -26.75
C ARG A 150 -0.76 -43.31 -26.10
N ALA A 151 -1.75 -42.65 -25.51
CA ALA A 151 -2.88 -43.30 -24.86
C ALA A 151 -3.93 -43.87 -25.84
N THR A 152 -3.89 -43.45 -27.11
CA THR A 152 -4.86 -43.81 -28.17
C THR A 152 -4.29 -44.81 -29.17
N ASP A 153 -3.35 -45.66 -28.75
CA ASP A 153 -2.66 -46.67 -29.57
C ASP A 153 -2.03 -46.09 -30.86
N GLY A 154 -1.57 -44.84 -30.79
CA GLY A 154 -0.81 -44.22 -31.87
C GLY A 154 -1.61 -43.47 -32.94
N SER A 155 -2.90 -43.16 -32.74
CA SER A 155 -3.67 -42.34 -33.68
C SER A 155 -3.18 -40.89 -33.71
N LEU A 156 -2.44 -40.49 -34.75
CA LEU A 156 -1.83 -39.15 -34.89
C LEU A 156 -2.82 -38.00 -34.59
N PRO A 157 -2.40 -36.94 -33.86
CA PRO A 157 -3.24 -35.78 -33.61
C PRO A 157 -3.74 -35.17 -34.93
N ASN A 158 -5.05 -34.95 -35.02
CA ASN A 158 -5.65 -34.34 -36.19
C ASN A 158 -5.40 -32.81 -36.17
N ILE A 159 -5.74 -32.13 -37.27
CA ILE A 159 -5.51 -30.68 -37.37
C ILE A 159 -6.27 -29.87 -36.31
N ARG A 160 -7.48 -30.30 -35.91
CA ARG A 160 -8.28 -29.61 -34.90
C ARG A 160 -7.64 -29.71 -33.51
N ASP A 161 -7.02 -30.84 -33.19
CA ASP A 161 -6.30 -31.03 -31.93
C ASP A 161 -5.11 -30.05 -31.83
N ILE A 162 -4.39 -29.90 -32.94
CA ILE A 162 -3.26 -28.97 -33.05
C ILE A 162 -3.74 -27.52 -32.93
N GLU A 163 -4.77 -27.13 -33.69
CA GLU A 163 -5.33 -25.77 -33.64
C GLU A 163 -5.88 -25.43 -32.26
N ALA A 164 -6.52 -26.38 -31.57
CA ALA A 164 -7.02 -26.21 -30.22
C ALA A 164 -5.88 -25.97 -29.22
N MET A 165 -4.80 -26.75 -29.31
CA MET A 165 -3.60 -26.58 -28.48
C MET A 165 -2.92 -25.23 -28.73
N LEU A 166 -2.78 -24.81 -30.00
CA LEU A 166 -2.20 -23.52 -30.35
C LEU A 166 -3.08 -22.34 -29.88
N ALA A 167 -4.41 -22.49 -29.94
CA ALA A 167 -5.35 -21.52 -29.39
C ALA A 167 -5.28 -21.43 -27.85
N GLU A 168 -5.00 -22.54 -27.16
CA GLU A 168 -4.73 -22.54 -25.73
C GLU A 168 -3.42 -21.80 -25.40
N TYR A 169 -2.34 -22.08 -26.13
CA TYR A 169 -1.07 -21.35 -26.02
C TYR A 169 -1.28 -19.83 -26.17
N HIS A 170 -1.99 -19.41 -27.21
CA HIS A 170 -2.31 -18.00 -27.46
C HIS A 170 -3.07 -17.40 -26.28
N ARG A 171 -4.18 -18.02 -25.84
CA ARG A 171 -4.98 -17.53 -24.70
C ARG A 171 -4.17 -17.44 -23.41
N ALA A 172 -3.29 -18.41 -23.15
CA ALA A 172 -2.47 -18.44 -21.94
C ALA A 172 -1.39 -17.35 -21.92
N ARG A 173 -0.91 -16.90 -23.09
CA ARG A 173 0.23 -15.98 -23.20
C ARG A 173 -0.14 -14.53 -23.49
N VAL A 174 -1.19 -14.26 -24.26
CA VAL A 174 -1.48 -12.92 -24.81
C VAL A 174 -1.54 -11.83 -23.75
N VAL A 175 -2.29 -12.05 -22.66
CA VAL A 175 -2.49 -11.05 -21.60
C VAL A 175 -1.17 -10.64 -20.95
N ARG A 176 -0.31 -11.63 -20.68
CA ARG A 176 0.97 -11.41 -20.00
C ARG A 176 2.03 -10.83 -20.94
N ALA A 177 2.08 -11.29 -22.18
CA ALA A 177 2.96 -10.72 -23.20
C ALA A 177 2.61 -9.25 -23.45
N ASP A 178 1.33 -8.93 -23.61
CA ASP A 178 0.85 -7.56 -23.81
C ASP A 178 1.19 -6.66 -22.63
N ALA A 179 0.99 -7.14 -21.40
CA ALA A 179 1.36 -6.41 -20.18
C ALA A 179 2.88 -6.16 -20.10
N GLY A 180 3.69 -7.15 -20.49
CA GLY A 180 5.15 -6.99 -20.55
C GLY A 180 5.59 -5.92 -21.55
N VAL A 181 4.98 -5.88 -22.74
CA VAL A 181 5.22 -4.83 -23.74
C VAL A 181 4.85 -3.44 -23.19
N ASP A 182 3.69 -3.31 -22.55
CA ASP A 182 3.24 -2.02 -21.98
C ASP A 182 4.14 -1.54 -20.85
N SER A 183 4.49 -2.43 -19.91
CA SER A 183 5.36 -2.15 -18.77
C SER A 183 6.76 -1.74 -19.24
N SER A 184 7.34 -2.47 -20.19
CA SER A 184 8.64 -2.13 -20.75
C SER A 184 8.60 -0.78 -21.46
N GLY A 185 7.58 -0.53 -22.29
CA GLY A 185 7.45 0.75 -22.97
C GLY A 185 7.25 1.90 -21.99
N PHE A 186 6.46 1.72 -20.91
CA PHE A 186 6.29 2.73 -19.86
C PHE A 186 7.66 3.10 -19.26
N LEU A 187 8.48 2.10 -18.98
CA LEU A 187 9.81 2.27 -18.42
C LEU A 187 10.75 2.97 -19.43
N ALA A 188 10.73 2.59 -20.70
CA ALA A 188 11.49 3.26 -21.76
C ALA A 188 11.16 4.76 -21.88
N ARG A 189 9.86 5.09 -21.84
CA ARG A 189 9.38 6.48 -21.87
C ARG A 189 9.74 7.25 -20.59
N SER A 190 9.85 6.56 -19.46
CA SER A 190 10.28 7.15 -18.18
C SER A 190 11.79 7.41 -18.16
N HIS A 191 12.60 6.46 -18.61
CA HIS A 191 14.05 6.62 -18.80
C HIS A 191 14.38 7.81 -19.70
N ASN A 192 13.64 8.00 -20.79
CA ASN A 192 13.81 9.14 -21.71
C ASN A 192 13.09 10.42 -21.26
N MET A 193 12.51 10.45 -20.05
CA MET A 193 11.73 11.57 -19.49
C MET A 193 10.71 12.17 -20.47
N HIS A 194 9.94 11.29 -21.14
CA HIS A 194 9.06 11.69 -22.22
C HIS A 194 7.78 12.40 -21.71
N GLY A 195 7.71 13.70 -21.98
CA GLY A 195 6.60 14.58 -21.57
C GLY A 195 6.77 15.13 -20.14
N LEU A 196 6.00 16.17 -19.81
CA LEU A 196 6.10 16.86 -18.52
C LEU A 196 5.84 15.93 -17.34
N GLY A 197 4.80 15.10 -17.41
CA GLY A 197 4.44 14.18 -16.32
C GLY A 197 5.57 13.21 -15.95
N ARG A 198 6.27 12.64 -16.94
CA ARG A 198 7.40 11.72 -16.68
C ARG A 198 8.63 12.45 -16.18
N ARG A 199 8.88 13.69 -16.63
CA ARG A 199 9.94 14.55 -16.08
C ARG A 199 9.71 14.79 -14.60
N LEU A 200 8.48 15.18 -14.22
CA LEU A 200 8.12 15.40 -12.82
C LEU A 200 8.24 14.11 -11.99
N PHE A 201 7.75 12.98 -12.52
CA PHE A 201 7.87 11.68 -11.87
C PHE A 201 9.33 11.28 -11.61
N VAL A 202 10.20 11.32 -12.62
CA VAL A 202 11.60 10.92 -12.46
C VAL A 202 12.37 11.89 -11.55
N ARG A 203 12.08 13.20 -11.62
CA ARG A 203 12.80 14.21 -10.84
C ARG A 203 12.38 14.24 -9.37
N PHE A 204 11.09 14.07 -9.09
CA PHE A 204 10.51 14.35 -7.77
C PHE A 204 9.88 13.15 -7.07
N VAL A 205 9.56 12.06 -7.79
CA VAL A 205 8.91 10.88 -7.18
C VAL A 205 9.89 9.72 -7.08
N MET A 206 10.56 9.39 -8.19
CA MET A 206 11.46 8.24 -8.29
C MET A 206 12.59 8.21 -7.24
N PRO A 207 13.26 9.34 -6.89
CA PRO A 207 14.31 9.35 -5.86
C PRO A 207 13.81 8.95 -4.47
N HIS A 208 12.50 9.02 -4.23
CA HIS A 208 11.86 8.63 -2.99
C HIS A 208 11.23 7.22 -3.06
N THR A 209 11.40 6.50 -4.17
CA THR A 209 10.85 5.15 -4.37
C THR A 209 11.90 4.15 -4.81
N THR A 210 12.78 3.79 -3.89
CA THR A 210 13.80 2.74 -4.10
C THR A 210 13.21 1.38 -4.46
N GLU A 211 11.93 1.14 -4.13
CA GLU A 211 11.25 -0.14 -4.33
C GLU A 211 10.47 -0.25 -5.66
N PHE A 212 10.34 0.84 -6.42
CA PHE A 212 9.54 0.86 -7.64
C PHE A 212 10.04 -0.14 -8.69
N VAL A 213 11.35 -0.12 -8.98
CA VAL A 213 11.96 -1.00 -9.99
C VAL A 213 11.96 -2.47 -9.55
N PRO A 214 12.40 -2.82 -8.31
CA PRO A 214 12.31 -4.20 -7.83
C PRO A 214 10.89 -4.77 -7.86
N GLU A 215 9.87 -3.99 -7.48
CA GLU A 215 8.49 -4.46 -7.49
C GLU A 215 7.98 -4.69 -8.92
N LEU A 216 8.31 -3.78 -9.85
CA LEU A 216 8.00 -3.94 -11.27
C LEU A 216 8.63 -5.22 -11.83
N MET A 217 9.91 -5.48 -11.54
CA MET A 217 10.60 -6.72 -11.96
C MET A 217 9.97 -7.96 -11.29
N GLY A 218 9.67 -7.88 -9.99
CA GLY A 218 9.02 -8.98 -9.27
C GLY A 218 7.66 -9.35 -9.86
N ASN A 219 6.85 -8.37 -10.30
CA ASN A 219 5.57 -8.62 -10.96
C ASN A 219 5.73 -9.18 -12.37
N ALA A 220 6.76 -8.74 -13.08
CA ALA A 220 7.17 -9.33 -14.34
C ALA A 220 7.68 -10.77 -14.18
N MET A 221 8.12 -11.23 -13.00
CA MET A 221 8.69 -12.58 -12.80
C MET A 221 7.74 -13.58 -12.10
N ILE A 222 6.99 -13.16 -11.08
CA ILE A 222 6.26 -14.04 -10.15
C ILE A 222 5.32 -15.06 -10.81
N GLY A 223 4.70 -14.69 -11.93
CA GLY A 223 3.68 -15.49 -12.62
C GLY A 223 4.14 -16.10 -13.94
N ALA A 224 5.45 -16.32 -14.12
CA ALA A 224 6.03 -16.90 -15.33
C ALA A 224 5.49 -18.31 -15.64
N VAL A 225 5.70 -18.78 -16.87
CA VAL A 225 5.29 -20.13 -17.29
C VAL A 225 6.35 -21.15 -16.86
N LYS A 226 5.92 -22.23 -16.22
CA LYS A 226 6.76 -23.39 -15.91
C LYS A 226 6.53 -24.51 -16.93
N LEU A 227 7.48 -25.43 -17.05
CA LEU A 227 7.25 -26.70 -17.72
C LEU A 227 6.46 -27.62 -16.78
N ASP A 228 5.32 -28.14 -17.24
CA ASP A 228 4.38 -28.87 -16.37
C ASP A 228 4.83 -30.29 -16.04
N TYR A 229 5.73 -30.83 -16.84
CA TYR A 229 6.21 -32.21 -16.79
C TYR A 229 7.66 -32.32 -16.28
N LEU A 230 8.24 -31.23 -15.77
CA LEU A 230 9.57 -31.21 -15.15
C LEU A 230 9.47 -30.77 -13.69
N PRO A 231 10.40 -31.22 -12.83
CA PRO A 231 10.46 -30.76 -11.45
C PRO A 231 10.74 -29.26 -11.37
N LEU A 232 10.18 -28.60 -10.36
CA LEU A 232 10.46 -27.20 -10.08
C LEU A 232 11.83 -27.03 -9.43
N PRO A 233 12.65 -26.06 -9.86
CA PRO A 233 13.92 -25.79 -9.21
C PRO A 233 13.68 -25.17 -7.82
N MET A 234 14.46 -25.59 -6.82
CA MET A 234 14.31 -25.12 -5.44
C MET A 234 14.41 -23.60 -5.30
N ALA A 235 15.24 -22.94 -6.11
CA ALA A 235 15.37 -21.49 -6.12
C ALA A 235 14.04 -20.75 -6.40
N SER A 236 13.12 -21.36 -7.17
CA SER A 236 11.79 -20.78 -7.43
C SER A 236 10.82 -20.89 -6.24
N LEU A 237 11.14 -21.75 -5.27
CA LEU A 237 10.29 -22.04 -4.11
C LEU A 237 10.75 -21.30 -2.84
N THR A 238 12.03 -20.92 -2.76
CA THR A 238 12.65 -20.37 -1.54
C THR A 238 12.82 -18.84 -1.53
N GLY A 239 12.41 -18.15 -2.61
CA GLY A 239 12.45 -16.70 -2.69
C GLY A 239 11.46 -15.99 -1.76
N THR A 240 11.73 -14.71 -1.44
CA THR A 240 10.85 -13.87 -0.60
C THR A 240 9.52 -13.55 -1.27
N LYS A 241 9.47 -13.57 -2.61
CA LYS A 241 8.29 -13.49 -3.46
C LYS A 241 8.11 -14.84 -4.17
N PRO A 242 7.46 -15.83 -3.52
CA PRO A 242 7.36 -17.18 -4.07
C PRO A 242 6.62 -17.18 -5.39
N PHE A 243 7.01 -18.08 -6.29
CA PHE A 243 6.37 -18.25 -7.58
C PHE A 243 4.86 -18.47 -7.43
N ASN A 244 4.04 -17.72 -8.17
CA ASN A 244 2.59 -17.79 -8.11
C ASN A 244 1.97 -17.54 -9.49
N PRO A 245 1.50 -18.60 -10.18
CA PRO A 245 0.87 -18.50 -11.50
C PRO A 245 -0.40 -17.68 -11.56
N SER A 246 -0.98 -17.24 -10.44
CA SER A 246 -2.19 -16.42 -10.43
C SER A 246 -1.94 -14.94 -10.12
N GLN A 247 -0.68 -14.53 -10.00
CA GLN A 247 -0.29 -13.14 -9.70
C GLN A 247 0.69 -12.61 -10.75
N GLY A 248 1.00 -11.31 -10.65
CA GLY A 248 1.93 -10.61 -11.54
C GLY A 248 1.25 -9.88 -12.69
N ASP A 249 2.02 -9.55 -13.71
CA ASP A 249 1.58 -8.73 -14.83
C ASP A 249 0.34 -9.31 -15.54
N GLY A 250 -0.66 -8.45 -15.74
CA GLY A 250 -1.94 -8.80 -16.36
C GLY A 250 -2.93 -9.54 -15.44
N LYS A 251 -2.56 -9.82 -14.18
CA LYS A 251 -3.41 -10.53 -13.20
C LYS A 251 -3.80 -9.65 -12.01
N GLN A 252 -3.56 -8.35 -12.12
CA GLN A 252 -3.88 -7.38 -11.08
C GLN A 252 -5.39 -7.25 -10.91
N GLU A 253 -5.82 -7.13 -9.65
CA GLU A 253 -7.22 -6.88 -9.36
C GLU A 253 -7.67 -5.50 -9.84
N SER A 254 -8.85 -5.44 -10.43
CA SER A 254 -9.42 -4.16 -10.90
C SER A 254 -9.75 -3.27 -9.70
N LYS A 255 -9.07 -2.12 -9.61
CA LYS A 255 -9.38 -1.07 -8.62
C LYS A 255 -10.82 -0.58 -8.71
N LEU A 256 -11.41 -0.57 -9.90
CA LEU A 256 -12.81 -0.21 -10.09
C LEU A 256 -13.75 -1.25 -9.46
N LYS A 257 -13.50 -2.55 -9.67
CA LYS A 257 -14.29 -3.61 -9.03
C LYS A 257 -14.19 -3.55 -7.51
N ARG A 258 -12.99 -3.31 -6.98
CA ARG A 258 -12.77 -3.11 -5.53
C ARG A 258 -13.52 -1.89 -5.01
N ALA A 259 -13.49 -0.77 -5.74
CA ALA A 259 -14.21 0.45 -5.37
C ALA A 259 -15.73 0.22 -5.37
N LEU A 260 -16.27 -0.50 -6.35
CA LEU A 260 -17.69 -0.86 -6.37
C LEU A 260 -18.05 -1.77 -5.19
N PHE A 261 -17.23 -2.77 -4.89
CA PHE A 261 -17.43 -3.67 -3.75
C PHE A 261 -17.36 -2.94 -2.40
N ALA A 262 -16.46 -1.97 -2.27
CA ALA A 262 -16.30 -1.14 -1.06
C ALA A 262 -17.21 0.10 -1.02
N SER A 263 -18.11 0.27 -2.00
CA SER A 263 -19.04 1.40 -2.03
C SER A 263 -19.89 1.58 -0.76
N PRO A 264 -20.23 0.55 0.05
CA PRO A 264 -20.88 0.76 1.34
C PRO A 264 -20.07 1.64 2.30
N LEU A 265 -18.72 1.54 2.31
CA LEU A 265 -17.88 2.43 3.12
C LEU A 265 -17.97 3.89 2.66
N LEU A 266 -18.04 4.10 1.34
CA LEU A 266 -18.20 5.44 0.79
C LEU A 266 -19.60 6.00 1.09
N ALA A 267 -20.64 5.17 1.00
CA ALA A 267 -22.00 5.54 1.40
C ALA A 267 -22.06 5.92 2.89
N LEU A 268 -21.38 5.16 3.76
CA LEU A 268 -21.27 5.49 5.18
C LEU A 268 -20.61 6.85 5.43
N ALA A 269 -19.61 7.26 4.64
CA ALA A 269 -19.02 8.60 4.76
C ALA A 269 -20.06 9.71 4.49
N PHE A 270 -20.89 9.55 3.45
CA PHE A 270 -21.95 10.51 3.12
C PHE A 270 -23.05 10.54 4.17
N VAL A 271 -23.48 9.37 4.67
CA VAL A 271 -24.48 9.28 5.73
C VAL A 271 -23.94 9.90 7.02
N ALA A 272 -22.70 9.60 7.40
CA ALA A 272 -22.06 10.19 8.57
C ALA A 272 -22.01 11.72 8.48
N ALA A 273 -21.57 12.27 7.34
CA ALA A 273 -21.53 13.72 7.12
C ALA A 273 -22.91 14.38 7.24
N TRP A 274 -23.98 13.69 6.83
CA TRP A 274 -25.35 14.19 6.93
C TRP A 274 -25.96 14.05 8.33
N VAL A 275 -25.65 12.97 9.04
CA VAL A 275 -26.12 12.73 10.42
C VAL A 275 -25.43 13.67 11.39
N MET A 276 -24.11 13.84 11.23
CA MET A 276 -23.23 14.57 12.13
C MET A 276 -22.97 16.01 11.65
N ASP A 277 -23.95 16.65 11.02
CA ASP A 277 -23.81 18.05 10.61
C ASP A 277 -23.75 18.98 11.85
N PRO A 278 -22.65 19.71 12.10
CA PRO A 278 -22.53 20.60 13.25
C PRO A 278 -23.27 21.94 13.08
N ASN A 279 -23.81 22.26 11.90
CA ASN A 279 -24.38 23.57 11.61
C ASN A 279 -25.51 23.97 12.58
N SER A 280 -26.35 23.02 13.01
CA SER A 280 -27.44 23.29 13.95
C SER A 280 -26.96 23.72 15.34
N ALA A 281 -25.77 23.28 15.75
CA ALA A 281 -25.20 23.58 17.06
C ALA A 281 -24.24 24.78 17.08
N GLY A 282 -23.81 25.24 15.90
CA GLY A 282 -22.94 26.41 15.74
C GLY A 282 -23.40 27.64 16.52
N PRO A 283 -24.68 28.05 16.45
CA PRO A 283 -25.18 29.19 17.23
C PRO A 283 -25.09 28.99 18.76
N TRP A 284 -25.35 27.79 19.28
CA TRP A 284 -25.24 27.51 20.72
C TRP A 284 -23.79 27.52 21.19
N ALA A 285 -22.89 26.91 20.41
CA ALA A 285 -21.46 26.94 20.67
C ALA A 285 -20.91 28.36 20.65
N ALA A 286 -21.32 29.18 19.68
CA ALA A 286 -20.92 30.58 19.59
C ALA A 286 -21.46 31.40 20.77
N ALA A 287 -22.75 31.24 21.10
CA ALA A 287 -23.36 31.93 22.24
C ALA A 287 -22.65 31.57 23.57
N LEU A 288 -22.34 30.29 23.79
CA LEU A 288 -21.59 29.85 24.97
C LEU A 288 -20.16 30.39 24.96
N ARG A 289 -19.47 30.38 23.82
CA ARG A 289 -18.14 30.98 23.71
C ARG A 289 -18.18 32.48 24.01
N ASP A 290 -19.20 33.18 23.52
CA ASP A 290 -19.36 34.64 23.59
C ASP A 290 -19.85 35.13 24.96
N SER A 291 -20.53 34.29 25.75
CA SER A 291 -20.83 34.60 27.16
C SER A 291 -19.58 34.75 28.02
N GLY A 292 -18.46 34.11 27.61
CA GLY A 292 -17.19 34.12 28.33
C GLY A 292 -17.16 33.26 29.60
N VAL A 293 -18.28 32.63 29.97
CA VAL A 293 -18.39 31.77 31.16
C VAL A 293 -19.26 30.54 30.90
N PHE A 294 -18.90 29.44 31.55
CA PHE A 294 -19.67 28.20 31.60
C PHE A 294 -20.28 28.03 33.00
N GLU A 295 -21.59 27.84 33.08
CA GLU A 295 -22.31 27.62 34.34
C GLU A 295 -22.29 26.14 34.73
N LEU A 296 -21.82 25.84 35.94
CA LEU A 296 -21.83 24.50 36.50
C LEU A 296 -23.19 24.19 37.16
N PRO A 297 -23.56 22.90 37.32
CA PRO A 297 -24.76 22.50 38.05
C PRO A 297 -24.82 22.99 39.50
N SER A 298 -23.69 23.36 40.10
CA SER A 298 -23.61 23.99 41.43
C SER A 298 -24.05 25.45 41.45
N GLY A 299 -24.19 26.10 40.28
CA GLY A 299 -24.40 27.54 40.13
C GLY A 299 -23.11 28.35 40.03
N ASP A 300 -21.94 27.70 40.11
CA ASP A 300 -20.65 28.37 39.94
C ASP A 300 -20.32 28.61 38.46
N PHE A 301 -19.60 29.69 38.17
CA PHE A 301 -19.18 30.04 36.80
C PHE A 301 -17.69 29.76 36.58
N VAL A 302 -17.38 29.12 35.44
CA VAL A 302 -16.00 28.87 34.99
C VAL A 302 -15.69 29.78 33.80
N PRO A 303 -14.67 30.66 33.87
CA PRO A 303 -14.27 31.48 32.74
C PRO A 303 -13.84 30.63 31.54
N ILE A 304 -14.27 30.99 30.33
CA ILE A 304 -13.85 30.34 29.09
C ILE A 304 -12.53 30.96 28.64
N LEU A 305 -11.50 30.12 28.50
CA LEU A 305 -10.21 30.53 27.97
C LEU A 305 -10.37 30.91 26.48
N ARG A 306 -9.99 32.14 26.12
CA ARG A 306 -10.11 32.70 24.75
C ARG A 306 -8.77 32.99 24.06
N SER A 307 -7.66 32.87 24.76
CA SER A 307 -6.33 33.17 24.22
C SER A 307 -5.32 32.18 24.79
N PHE A 308 -4.69 31.39 23.91
CA PHE A 308 -3.70 30.38 24.30
C PHE A 308 -2.50 30.41 23.37
N TYR A 309 -2.71 30.28 22.05
CA TYR A 309 -1.65 30.34 21.04
C TYR A 309 -1.22 31.77 20.68
N ARG A 310 -1.92 32.78 21.20
CA ARG A 310 -1.71 34.21 20.90
C ARG A 310 -1.96 34.53 19.43
N LEU A 311 -2.92 33.84 18.84
CA LEU A 311 -3.35 34.00 17.46
C LEU A 311 -4.87 34.20 17.47
N PRO A 312 -5.38 35.45 17.51
CA PRO A 312 -6.78 35.73 17.85
C PRO A 312 -7.81 34.90 17.07
N ALA A 313 -7.73 34.91 15.73
CA ALA A 313 -8.66 34.13 14.89
C ALA A 313 -8.57 32.61 15.10
N PHE A 314 -7.38 32.10 15.42
CA PHE A 314 -7.16 30.68 15.66
C PHE A 314 -7.62 30.28 17.06
N ASP A 315 -7.30 31.09 18.08
CA ASP A 315 -7.73 30.86 19.45
C ASP A 315 -9.25 30.96 19.59
N ASP A 316 -9.92 31.87 18.86
CA ASP A 316 -11.37 31.98 18.79
C ASP A 316 -12.02 30.75 18.16
N PHE A 317 -11.38 30.19 17.12
CA PHE A 317 -11.82 28.94 16.50
C PHE A 317 -11.68 27.74 17.45
N VAL A 318 -10.51 27.59 18.10
CA VAL A 318 -10.28 26.51 19.06
C VAL A 318 -11.21 26.65 20.29
N ALA A 319 -11.45 27.88 20.76
CA ALA A 319 -12.41 28.16 21.84
C ALA A 319 -13.81 27.68 21.46
N LEU A 320 -14.25 27.98 20.22
CA LEU A 320 -15.54 27.53 19.70
C LEU A 320 -15.63 25.99 19.69
N VAL A 321 -14.62 25.30 19.16
CA VAL A 321 -14.59 23.83 19.12
C VAL A 321 -14.58 23.24 20.54
N ASN A 322 -13.86 23.86 21.48
CA ASN A 322 -13.80 23.40 22.87
C ASN A 322 -15.15 23.42 23.59
N THR A 323 -16.07 24.32 23.21
CA THR A 323 -17.41 24.37 23.81
C THR A 323 -18.18 23.06 23.67
N PHE A 324 -17.95 22.31 22.59
CA PHE A 324 -18.56 21.00 22.37
C PHE A 324 -18.07 19.93 23.36
N PHE A 325 -16.88 20.11 23.95
CA PHE A 325 -16.26 19.17 24.88
C PHE A 325 -16.49 19.53 26.36
N PHE A 326 -16.92 20.76 26.67
CA PHE A 326 -17.09 21.22 28.05
C PHE A 326 -17.99 20.31 28.92
N PRO A 327 -19.16 19.82 28.44
CA PRO A 327 -19.98 18.93 29.26
C PRO A 327 -19.24 17.67 29.74
N SER A 328 -18.41 17.08 28.86
CA SER A 328 -17.61 15.90 29.17
C SER A 328 -16.36 16.24 29.99
N VAL A 329 -15.67 17.32 29.66
CA VAL A 329 -14.42 17.77 30.32
C VAL A 329 -14.67 18.22 31.76
N TYR A 330 -15.73 18.98 32.00
CA TYR A 330 -16.14 19.38 33.36
C TYR A 330 -16.92 18.27 34.07
N GLY A 331 -17.52 17.35 33.32
CA GLY A 331 -18.29 16.22 33.87
C GLY A 331 -19.68 16.62 34.34
N THR A 332 -20.25 17.66 33.74
CA THR A 332 -21.65 18.07 33.98
C THR A 332 -22.65 17.14 33.31
N ASP A 333 -22.21 16.37 32.30
CA ASP A 333 -22.94 15.20 31.78
C ASP A 333 -22.14 13.91 32.05
N PRO A 334 -22.49 13.15 33.11
CA PRO A 334 -21.79 11.92 33.47
C PRO A 334 -21.87 10.82 32.40
N VAL A 335 -22.93 10.79 31.57
CA VAL A 335 -23.09 9.75 30.54
C VAL A 335 -22.14 10.05 29.39
N SER A 336 -22.17 11.27 28.86
CA SER A 336 -21.26 11.70 27.78
C SER A 336 -19.79 11.62 28.21
N ARG A 337 -19.47 12.00 29.45
CA ARG A 337 -18.10 11.87 29.97
C ARG A 337 -17.58 10.44 29.91
N ARG A 338 -18.41 9.44 30.23
CA ARG A 338 -18.01 8.02 30.16
C ARG A 338 -17.95 7.50 28.74
N GLN A 339 -18.86 7.94 27.88
CA GLN A 339 -18.80 7.62 26.45
C GLN A 339 -17.47 8.13 25.86
N VAL A 340 -17.14 9.40 26.08
CA VAL A 340 -15.87 10.01 25.65
C VAL A 340 -14.66 9.29 26.22
N LEU A 341 -14.71 8.90 27.50
CA LEU A 341 -13.66 8.11 28.14
C LEU A 341 -13.38 6.82 27.36
N SER A 342 -14.43 6.06 27.03
CA SER A 342 -14.29 4.81 26.25
C SER A 342 -13.85 5.08 24.83
N PHE A 343 -14.58 5.93 24.11
CA PHE A 343 -14.39 6.20 22.70
C PHE A 343 -12.98 6.76 22.38
N LEU A 344 -12.51 7.75 23.14
CA LEU A 344 -11.18 8.32 22.90
C LEU A 344 -10.07 7.41 23.43
N THR A 345 -10.34 6.50 24.39
CA THR A 345 -9.36 5.44 24.70
C THR A 345 -9.19 4.51 23.49
N ASP A 346 -10.29 4.12 22.84
CA ASP A 346 -10.28 3.28 21.63
C ASP A 346 -9.53 3.96 20.47
N GLY A 347 -9.56 5.29 20.40
CA GLY A 347 -8.75 6.09 19.48
C GLY A 347 -7.24 5.78 19.54
N THR A 348 -6.71 5.33 20.68
CA THR A 348 -5.31 4.92 20.80
C THR A 348 -5.00 3.69 19.95
N VAL A 349 -5.91 2.72 19.90
CA VAL A 349 -5.77 1.53 19.04
C VAL A 349 -5.80 1.95 17.57
N LEU A 350 -6.78 2.77 17.22
CA LEU A 350 -7.01 3.24 15.86
C LEU A 350 -5.80 4.02 15.31
N LEU A 351 -5.36 5.06 16.02
CA LEU A 351 -4.25 5.91 15.60
C LEU A 351 -2.94 5.12 15.48
N THR A 352 -2.71 4.17 16.39
CA THR A 352 -1.54 3.28 16.33
C THR A 352 -1.58 2.40 15.07
N ILE A 353 -2.75 1.82 14.74
CA ILE A 353 -2.94 1.03 13.50
C ILE A 353 -2.72 1.90 12.27
N TRP A 354 -3.26 3.12 12.23
CA TRP A 354 -3.08 4.04 11.10
C TRP A 354 -1.61 4.40 10.87
N ILE A 355 -0.83 4.62 11.93
CA ILE A 355 0.61 4.83 11.81
C ILE A 355 1.29 3.58 11.22
N PHE A 356 0.97 2.38 11.70
CA PHE A 356 1.52 1.15 11.13
C PHE A 356 1.16 0.96 9.66
N GLU A 357 -0.11 1.15 9.28
CA GLU A 357 -0.55 1.05 7.89
C GLU A 357 0.14 2.10 7.00
N SER A 358 0.38 3.31 7.51
CA SER A 358 1.10 4.36 6.77
C SER A 358 2.58 4.04 6.53
N ALA A 359 3.18 3.28 7.44
CA ALA A 359 4.59 2.92 7.43
C ALA A 359 4.88 1.66 6.59
N ARG A 360 3.85 1.00 6.03
CA ARG A 360 4.01 -0.20 5.20
C ARG A 360 4.57 0.12 3.84
N ARG A 361 5.42 -0.79 3.36
CA ARG A 361 5.91 -0.75 1.98
C ARG A 361 4.82 -0.94 0.93
N ALA A 362 3.84 -1.80 1.20
CA ALA A 362 2.69 -1.99 0.31
C ALA A 362 1.89 -0.69 0.04
N ASN A 363 1.97 0.29 0.95
CA ASN A 363 1.23 1.55 0.88
C ASN A 363 2.08 2.74 0.41
N LEU A 364 3.32 2.51 -0.04
CA LEU A 364 4.18 3.56 -0.57
C LEU A 364 3.51 4.28 -1.76
N LEU A 365 3.63 5.61 -1.80
CA LEU A 365 2.98 6.51 -2.77
C LEU A 365 1.45 6.47 -2.79
N THR A 366 0.81 6.01 -1.72
CA THR A 366 -0.65 6.09 -1.58
C THR A 366 -1.02 7.17 -0.55
N PRO A 367 -2.24 7.74 -0.62
CA PRO A 367 -2.73 8.66 0.39
C PRO A 367 -2.77 8.07 1.81
N ILE A 368 -2.63 6.76 1.97
CA ILE A 368 -2.60 6.07 3.28
C ILE A 368 -1.35 6.44 4.09
N GLN A 369 -0.30 6.97 3.45
CA GLN A 369 0.94 7.40 4.11
C GLN A 369 0.77 8.65 5.00
N TRP A 370 -0.39 9.30 4.99
CA TRP A 370 -0.65 10.53 5.74
C TRP A 370 -1.69 10.32 6.84
N PRO A 371 -1.41 9.47 7.86
CA PRO A 371 -2.39 9.14 8.91
C PRO A 371 -2.80 10.37 9.71
N HIS A 372 -1.87 11.30 9.94
CA HIS A 372 -2.12 12.55 10.65
C HIS A 372 -3.00 13.51 9.86
N MET A 373 -3.01 13.46 8.52
CA MET A 373 -3.95 14.25 7.72
C MET A 373 -5.39 13.79 8.00
N TYR A 374 -5.63 12.48 8.01
CA TYR A 374 -6.94 11.94 8.37
C TYR A 374 -7.30 12.20 9.83
N ALA A 375 -6.32 12.14 10.75
CA ALA A 375 -6.56 12.49 12.15
C ALA A 375 -6.91 13.98 12.32
N THR A 376 -6.24 14.89 11.61
CA THR A 376 -6.60 16.32 11.58
C THR A 376 -8.01 16.53 11.03
N LEU A 377 -8.35 15.88 9.90
CA LEU A 377 -9.70 15.96 9.35
C LEU A 377 -10.73 15.38 10.31
N GLY A 378 -10.41 14.27 10.99
CA GLY A 378 -11.27 13.64 11.99
C GLY A 378 -11.48 14.53 13.21
N GLN A 379 -10.46 15.27 13.63
CA GLN A 379 -10.60 16.25 14.71
C GLN A 379 -11.55 17.41 14.35
N LEU A 380 -11.58 17.81 13.07
CA LEU A 380 -12.39 18.92 12.59
C LEU A 380 -13.83 18.50 12.23
N LEU A 381 -14.02 17.29 11.70
CA LEU A 381 -15.29 16.84 11.13
C LEU A 381 -15.95 15.69 11.91
N GLY A 382 -15.24 15.09 12.87
CA GLY A 382 -15.58 13.79 13.45
C GLY A 382 -14.85 12.65 12.75
N ILE A 383 -14.31 11.71 13.54
CA ILE A 383 -13.63 10.52 13.02
C ILE A 383 -14.58 9.60 12.26
N GLY A 384 -15.87 9.61 12.59
CA GLY A 384 -16.95 8.87 11.94
C GLY A 384 -17.25 9.34 10.53
N VAL A 385 -16.99 10.61 10.21
CA VAL A 385 -17.08 11.12 8.83
C VAL A 385 -15.86 10.71 8.00
N VAL A 386 -14.67 10.75 8.61
CA VAL A 386 -13.40 10.55 7.90
C VAL A 386 -13.01 9.08 7.76
N SER A 387 -13.27 8.26 8.78
CA SER A 387 -12.89 6.85 8.85
C SER A 387 -13.45 5.99 7.70
N PRO A 388 -14.71 6.13 7.28
CA PRO A 388 -15.24 5.34 6.18
C PRO A 388 -14.53 5.67 4.86
N ALA A 389 -14.19 6.94 4.62
CA ALA A 389 -13.41 7.35 3.46
C ALA A 389 -11.96 6.82 3.50
N TYR A 390 -11.31 6.88 4.67
CA TYR A 390 -9.98 6.26 4.86
C TYR A 390 -10.02 4.75 4.58
N CYS A 391 -10.99 4.04 5.18
CA CYS A 391 -11.18 2.60 5.02
C CYS A 391 -11.44 2.22 3.56
N PHE A 392 -12.25 3.00 2.85
CA PHE A 392 -12.51 2.83 1.42
C PHE A 392 -11.22 2.97 0.60
N LEU A 393 -10.48 4.06 0.80
CA LEU A 393 -9.23 4.31 0.09
C LEU A 393 -8.19 3.22 0.38
N HIS A 394 -8.07 2.79 1.64
CA HIS A 394 -7.16 1.71 2.03
C HIS A 394 -7.52 0.42 1.31
N TYR A 395 -8.78 -0.01 1.39
CA TYR A 395 -9.22 -1.25 0.75
C TYR A 395 -8.98 -1.23 -0.77
N VAL A 396 -9.30 -0.13 -1.45
CA VAL A 396 -9.13 -0.02 -2.91
C VAL A 396 -7.65 -0.02 -3.32
N LEU A 397 -6.79 0.63 -2.52
CA LEU A 397 -5.39 0.85 -2.87
C LEU A 397 -4.43 -0.22 -2.32
N SER A 398 -4.90 -1.11 -1.44
CA SER A 398 -4.08 -2.13 -0.77
C SER A 398 -4.59 -3.55 -1.00
N PRO A 399 -4.77 -4.00 -2.26
CA PRO A 399 -5.22 -5.36 -2.57
C PRO A 399 -4.22 -6.41 -2.10
N ILE A 400 -4.71 -7.62 -1.84
CA ILE A 400 -3.91 -8.71 -1.27
C ILE A 400 -2.68 -9.08 -2.11
N GLU A 401 -2.73 -8.87 -3.42
CA GLU A 401 -1.59 -9.10 -4.33
C GLU A 401 -0.36 -8.24 -4.03
N LYS A 402 -0.54 -7.07 -3.40
CA LYS A 402 0.59 -6.25 -2.94
C LYS A 402 1.40 -6.93 -1.83
N PHE A 403 0.82 -7.92 -1.14
CA PHE A 403 1.48 -8.72 -0.12
C PHE A 403 2.06 -10.03 -0.67
N SER A 404 2.33 -10.09 -1.98
CA SER A 404 2.91 -11.25 -2.65
C SER A 404 4.36 -11.53 -2.24
N ALA A 405 5.09 -10.51 -1.78
CA ALA A 405 6.42 -10.66 -1.21
C ALA A 405 6.42 -10.47 0.31
N LEU A 406 7.28 -11.22 1.00
CA LEU A 406 7.39 -11.23 2.47
C LEU A 406 7.62 -9.84 3.09
N ASP A 407 8.42 -9.05 2.41
CA ASP A 407 8.90 -7.73 2.80
C ASP A 407 7.90 -6.60 2.52
N GLN A 408 6.79 -6.87 1.83
CA GLN A 408 5.73 -5.90 1.57
C GLN A 408 4.83 -5.65 2.79
N ARG A 409 4.72 -6.64 3.68
CA ARG A 409 4.06 -6.48 5.00
C ARG A 409 4.89 -5.61 5.93
N LEU A 410 6.22 -5.73 5.85
CA LEU A 410 7.19 -5.06 6.72
C LEU A 410 6.97 -3.55 6.71
N THR A 411 6.86 -3.00 7.91
CA THR A 411 6.84 -1.56 8.16
C THR A 411 8.23 -1.01 8.39
N ASN A 412 8.41 0.27 8.10
CA ASN A 412 9.64 0.98 8.44
C ASN A 412 9.82 1.01 9.97
N THR A 413 10.82 0.28 10.47
CA THR A 413 10.99 -0.03 11.90
C THR A 413 11.14 1.20 12.80
N ARG A 414 11.83 2.25 12.36
CA ARG A 414 11.93 3.52 13.12
C ARG A 414 10.55 4.17 13.33
N THR A 415 9.66 4.08 12.35
CA THR A 415 8.29 4.61 12.47
C THR A 415 7.47 3.71 13.40
N SER A 416 7.63 2.39 13.26
CA SER A 416 6.99 1.38 14.09
C SER A 416 7.34 1.50 15.58
N PHE A 417 8.60 1.74 15.91
CA PHE A 417 9.04 1.97 17.30
C PHE A 417 8.54 3.31 17.87
N ALA A 418 8.39 4.34 17.03
CA ALA A 418 7.88 5.63 17.49
C ALA A 418 6.34 5.67 17.59
N ALA A 419 5.61 4.73 16.96
CA ALA A 419 4.16 4.78 16.81
C ALA A 419 3.39 4.95 18.13
N LEU A 420 3.44 3.96 19.03
CA LEU A 420 2.70 4.03 20.28
C LEU A 420 3.23 5.12 21.23
N PRO A 421 4.55 5.29 21.45
CA PRO A 421 5.06 6.37 22.30
C PRO A 421 4.56 7.76 21.87
N VAL A 422 4.48 8.03 20.57
CA VAL A 422 3.94 9.29 20.05
C VAL A 422 2.45 9.42 20.34
N VAL A 423 1.65 8.37 20.10
CA VAL A 423 0.21 8.38 20.41
C VAL A 423 -0.02 8.57 21.92
N LEU A 424 0.74 7.89 22.77
CA LEU A 424 0.64 8.04 24.23
C LEU A 424 0.96 9.48 24.66
N LEU A 425 2.05 10.05 24.16
CA LEU A 425 2.52 11.38 24.56
C LEU A 425 1.61 12.51 24.06
N THR A 426 1.19 12.43 22.80
CA THR A 426 0.52 13.56 22.13
C THR A 426 -1.00 13.50 22.22
N TYR A 427 -1.57 12.29 22.29
CA TYR A 427 -3.01 12.07 22.30
C TYR A 427 -3.51 11.62 23.67
N LEU A 428 -3.02 10.48 24.17
CA LEU A 428 -3.64 9.81 25.32
C LEU A 428 -3.32 10.52 26.65
N LEU A 429 -2.08 10.96 26.85
CA LEU A 429 -1.67 11.64 28.08
C LEU A 429 -2.41 12.99 28.26
N PRO A 430 -2.47 13.90 27.27
CA PRO A 430 -3.25 15.13 27.42
C PRO A 430 -4.75 14.84 27.57
N PHE A 431 -5.28 13.81 26.88
CA PHE A 431 -6.67 13.38 27.00
C PHE A 431 -7.06 12.97 28.43
N TYR A 432 -6.32 12.04 29.05
CA TYR A 432 -6.63 11.67 30.44
C TYR A 432 -6.38 12.83 31.40
N SER A 433 -5.33 13.63 31.15
CA SER A 433 -5.02 14.79 31.98
C SER A 433 -6.18 15.81 31.96
N MET A 434 -6.72 16.16 30.78
CA MET A 434 -7.83 17.13 30.69
C MET A 434 -9.12 16.62 31.35
N LEU A 435 -9.31 15.30 31.47
CA LEU A 435 -10.45 14.75 32.21
C LEU A 435 -10.17 14.71 33.72
N ALA A 436 -9.00 14.27 34.15
CA ALA A 436 -8.72 13.98 35.56
C ALA A 436 -8.21 15.17 36.38
N TRP A 437 -7.71 16.23 35.74
CA TRP A 437 -7.06 17.33 36.46
C TRP A 437 -7.99 18.00 37.48
N PRO A 438 -7.57 18.34 38.71
CA PRO A 438 -8.49 18.92 39.69
C PRO A 438 -9.03 20.30 39.31
N ASP A 439 -8.16 21.16 38.78
CA ASP A 439 -8.50 22.54 38.39
C ASP A 439 -9.16 22.61 37.01
N LEU A 440 -10.34 23.24 36.93
CA LEU A 440 -11.16 23.29 35.70
C LEU A 440 -10.56 24.19 34.62
N LEU A 441 -9.84 25.25 34.98
CA LEU A 441 -9.16 26.11 34.01
C LEU A 441 -7.97 25.38 33.37
N THR A 442 -7.23 24.61 34.18
CA THR A 442 -6.15 23.76 33.68
C THR A 442 -6.67 22.66 32.76
N ARG A 443 -7.87 22.11 33.02
CA ARG A 443 -8.53 21.20 32.05
C ARG A 443 -8.73 21.86 30.69
N GLN A 444 -9.11 23.13 30.64
CA GLN A 444 -9.22 23.87 29.37
C GLN A 444 -7.87 24.04 28.69
N VAL A 445 -6.81 24.38 29.44
CA VAL A 445 -5.45 24.49 28.88
C VAL A 445 -5.02 23.16 28.24
N LEU A 446 -5.25 22.04 28.93
CA LEU A 446 -4.95 20.71 28.41
C LEU A 446 -5.81 20.35 27.20
N LEU A 447 -7.08 20.77 27.18
CA LEU A 447 -7.96 20.62 26.03
C LEU A 447 -7.45 21.42 24.82
N TYR A 448 -7.02 22.67 24.99
CA TYR A 448 -6.36 23.46 23.94
C TYR A 448 -5.16 22.72 23.34
N LEU A 449 -4.28 22.19 24.19
CA LEU A 449 -3.14 21.38 23.74
C LEU A 449 -3.59 20.13 22.97
N TRP A 450 -4.60 19.43 23.48
CA TRP A 450 -5.13 18.20 22.89
C TRP A 450 -5.82 18.42 21.54
N GLN A 451 -6.50 19.55 21.31
CA GLN A 451 -7.14 19.83 20.02
C GLN A 451 -6.16 19.78 18.83
N LEU A 452 -4.88 20.07 19.08
CA LEU A 452 -3.81 20.00 18.07
C LEU A 452 -3.00 18.70 18.11
N TYR A 453 -3.44 17.66 18.84
CA TYR A 453 -2.73 16.39 18.91
C TYR A 453 -2.32 15.82 17.56
N PRO A 454 -3.10 15.92 16.44
CA PRO A 454 -2.69 15.33 15.17
C PRO A 454 -1.42 16.00 14.61
N LEU A 455 -1.27 17.31 14.82
CA LEU A 455 -0.10 18.08 14.40
C LEU A 455 1.10 17.78 15.29
N TRP A 456 0.88 17.70 16.61
CA TRP A 456 1.93 17.30 17.55
C TRP A 456 2.40 15.88 17.28
N ALA A 457 1.48 14.95 16.99
CA ALA A 457 1.78 13.58 16.63
C ALA A 457 2.60 13.51 15.34
N ALA A 458 2.24 14.29 14.32
CA ALA A 458 3.01 14.36 13.07
C ALA A 458 4.44 14.86 13.31
N ALA A 459 4.60 15.95 14.07
CA ALA A 459 5.91 16.51 14.42
C ALA A 459 6.74 15.54 15.29
N ALA A 460 6.12 14.95 16.31
CA ALA A 460 6.77 13.99 17.21
C ALA A 460 7.13 12.69 16.51
N LEU A 461 6.32 12.19 15.56
CA LEU A 461 6.67 11.01 14.76
C LEU A 461 7.82 11.32 13.80
N PHE A 462 7.81 12.51 13.18
CA PHE A 462 8.92 12.96 12.33
C PHE A 462 10.23 13.06 13.11
N ALA A 463 10.22 13.74 14.26
CA ALA A 463 11.38 13.89 15.13
C ALA A 463 11.82 12.55 15.72
N GLY A 464 10.88 11.79 16.30
CA GLY A 464 11.07 10.48 16.91
C GLY A 464 11.71 9.47 15.95
N SER A 465 11.14 9.35 14.75
CA SER A 465 11.64 8.40 13.76
C SER A 465 13.00 8.78 13.17
N ARG A 466 13.30 10.07 12.98
CA ARG A 466 14.52 10.50 12.26
C ARG A 466 15.70 10.87 13.15
N LEU A 467 15.45 11.38 14.36
CA LEU A 467 16.51 11.89 15.23
C LEU A 467 17.06 10.82 16.17
N PHE A 468 16.21 9.87 16.59
CA PHE A 468 16.55 8.95 17.68
C PHE A 468 16.65 7.48 17.26
N LEU A 469 16.23 7.13 16.04
CA LEU A 469 16.10 5.74 15.60
C LEU A 469 16.84 5.49 14.29
N ARG A 470 17.60 4.39 14.25
CA ARG A 470 18.38 3.98 13.06
C ARG A 470 17.45 3.35 12.02
N ASP A 471 17.58 3.78 10.77
CA ASP A 471 16.89 3.14 9.65
C ASP A 471 17.61 1.83 9.26
N THR A 472 16.92 0.71 9.43
CA THR A 472 17.40 -0.64 9.10
C THR A 472 16.65 -1.26 7.92
N MET A 473 15.80 -0.48 7.23
CA MET A 473 14.88 -0.99 6.20
C MET A 473 15.61 -1.71 5.06
N ALA A 474 16.78 -1.20 4.64
CA ALA A 474 17.57 -1.77 3.55
C ALA A 474 18.04 -3.21 3.83
N THR A 475 18.38 -3.53 5.08
CA THR A 475 18.82 -4.87 5.49
C THR A 475 17.65 -5.76 5.92
N ASP A 476 16.66 -5.18 6.60
CA ASP A 476 15.51 -5.92 7.13
C ASP A 476 14.62 -6.47 6.01
N LYS A 477 14.44 -5.73 4.90
CA LYS A 477 13.65 -6.23 3.76
C LYS A 477 14.21 -7.51 3.13
N LEU A 478 15.53 -7.70 3.19
CA LEU A 478 16.21 -8.86 2.61
C LEU A 478 16.29 -10.02 3.59
N SER A 479 16.64 -9.74 4.85
CA SER A 479 17.05 -10.77 5.81
C SER A 479 16.13 -10.93 7.01
N ARG A 480 15.29 -9.93 7.32
CA ARG A 480 14.46 -9.90 8.55
C ARG A 480 13.06 -9.33 8.28
N PRO A 481 12.27 -9.93 7.36
CA PRO A 481 10.96 -9.41 6.96
C PRO A 481 9.89 -9.41 8.06
N LEU A 482 10.18 -10.01 9.23
CA LEU A 482 9.27 -10.10 10.38
C LEU A 482 9.70 -9.23 11.57
N ARG A 483 10.71 -8.36 11.42
CA ARG A 483 11.34 -7.64 12.54
C ARG A 483 10.41 -6.69 13.30
N ASP A 484 9.45 -6.09 12.62
CA ASP A 484 8.44 -5.18 13.17
C ASP A 484 7.29 -5.89 13.91
N LEU A 485 7.08 -7.18 13.63
CA LEU A 485 5.91 -7.92 14.12
C LEU A 485 5.83 -8.00 15.67
N PRO A 486 6.93 -8.22 16.43
CA PRO A 486 6.88 -8.20 17.89
C PRO A 486 6.43 -6.83 18.44
N VAL A 487 6.91 -5.73 17.83
CA VAL A 487 6.56 -4.36 18.23
C VAL A 487 5.09 -4.09 17.95
N MET A 488 4.59 -4.48 16.78
CA MET A 488 3.17 -4.37 16.44
C MET A 488 2.28 -5.10 17.45
N ARG A 489 2.64 -6.35 17.78
CA ARG A 489 1.91 -7.17 18.77
C ARG A 489 1.88 -6.52 20.14
N LEU A 490 3.03 -6.03 20.60
CA LEU A 490 3.13 -5.36 21.89
C LEU A 490 2.30 -4.07 21.90
N TYR A 491 2.43 -3.22 20.88
CA TYR A 491 1.83 -1.89 20.88
C TYR A 491 0.32 -1.92 20.67
N VAL A 492 -0.15 -2.62 19.64
CA VAL A 492 -1.59 -2.77 19.40
C VAL A 492 -2.21 -3.64 20.49
N GLY A 493 -1.50 -4.65 21.00
CA GLY A 493 -1.96 -5.48 22.11
C GLY A 493 -2.12 -4.70 23.40
N ALA A 494 -1.16 -3.84 23.76
CA ALA A 494 -1.24 -2.98 24.94
C ALA A 494 -2.37 -1.94 24.81
N ALA A 495 -2.50 -1.30 23.64
CA ALA A 495 -3.60 -0.38 23.38
C ALA A 495 -4.97 -1.08 23.45
N ALA A 496 -5.09 -2.29 22.89
CA ALA A 496 -6.31 -3.10 22.96
C ALA A 496 -6.63 -3.55 24.38
N ALA A 497 -5.62 -3.90 25.18
CA ALA A 497 -5.80 -4.24 26.59
C ALA A 497 -6.31 -3.04 27.41
N LEU A 498 -5.73 -1.84 27.18
CA LEU A 498 -6.21 -0.61 27.81
C LEU A 498 -7.67 -0.31 27.40
N SER A 499 -7.98 -0.38 26.11
CA SER A 499 -9.34 -0.23 25.57
C SER A 499 -10.32 -1.21 26.25
N ALA A 500 -9.96 -2.49 26.38
CA ALA A 500 -10.79 -3.48 27.05
C ALA A 500 -11.01 -3.19 28.54
N VAL A 501 -9.98 -2.71 29.25
CA VAL A 501 -10.10 -2.31 30.66
C VAL A 501 -11.07 -1.13 30.81
N VAL A 502 -10.94 -0.11 29.96
CA VAL A 502 -11.82 1.05 29.98
C VAL A 502 -13.25 0.67 29.57
N TRP A 503 -13.42 -0.24 28.61
CA TRP A 503 -14.72 -0.81 28.25
C TRP A 503 -15.42 -1.45 29.46
N TRP A 504 -14.70 -2.29 30.22
CA TRP A 504 -15.24 -2.89 31.44
C TRP A 504 -15.54 -1.86 32.53
N HIS A 505 -14.66 -0.87 32.71
CA HIS A 505 -14.91 0.23 33.64
C HIS A 505 -16.20 0.99 33.28
N THR A 506 -16.39 1.32 32.01
CA THR A 506 -17.59 1.99 31.50
C THR A 506 -18.84 1.11 31.65
N ARG A 507 -18.71 -0.19 31.40
CA ARG A 507 -19.81 -1.18 31.53
C ARG A 507 -20.30 -1.36 32.96
N LEU A 508 -19.39 -1.34 33.93
CA LEU A 508 -19.70 -1.53 35.36
C LEU A 508 -20.23 -0.25 36.03
N GLY A 509 -20.18 0.90 35.35
CA GLY A 509 -20.68 2.17 35.87
C GLY A 509 -22.21 2.34 35.78
N ALA A 510 -22.77 3.22 36.62
CA ALA A 510 -24.20 3.53 36.67
C ALA A 510 -24.73 4.27 35.42
N GLY A 511 -25.76 3.77 34.72
CA GLY A 511 -26.35 4.44 33.54
C GLY A 511 -26.64 3.53 32.36
N GLY A 512 -26.15 2.29 32.37
CA GLY A 512 -26.47 1.26 31.35
C GLY A 512 -25.77 1.46 30.00
N LEU A 513 -25.30 0.36 29.40
CA LEU A 513 -24.54 0.37 28.13
C LEU A 513 -25.32 1.03 26.97
N VAL A 514 -26.64 0.84 26.93
CA VAL A 514 -27.48 1.39 25.88
C VAL A 514 -27.43 2.92 25.89
N HIS A 515 -27.56 3.55 27.05
CA HIS A 515 -27.53 5.01 27.13
C HIS A 515 -26.16 5.61 26.83
N VAL A 516 -25.08 4.88 27.10
CA VAL A 516 -23.71 5.32 26.84
C VAL A 516 -23.38 5.22 25.36
N PHE A 517 -23.69 4.09 24.70
CA PHE A 517 -23.17 3.78 23.36
C PHE A 517 -24.20 3.79 22.23
N VAL A 518 -25.50 3.70 22.53
CA VAL A 518 -26.53 3.67 21.50
C VAL A 518 -27.09 5.09 21.31
N PRO A 519 -26.98 5.66 20.09
CA PRO A 519 -27.63 6.93 19.79
C PRO A 519 -29.14 6.84 19.97
N ALA A 520 -29.72 7.82 20.66
CA ALA A 520 -31.16 7.94 20.90
C ALA A 520 -31.87 8.83 19.86
N GLY A 521 -31.11 9.69 19.17
CA GLY A 521 -31.64 10.62 18.17
C GLY A 521 -30.59 11.04 17.15
N LEU A 522 -30.98 11.91 16.22
CA LEU A 522 -30.01 12.56 15.33
C LEU A 522 -29.45 13.80 16.02
N PRO A 523 -28.12 14.06 15.99
CA PRO A 523 -27.54 15.24 16.65
C PRO A 523 -28.23 16.53 16.19
N ARG A 524 -28.45 16.67 14.89
CA ARG A 524 -29.13 17.82 14.27
C ARG A 524 -30.59 18.04 14.69
N SER A 525 -31.25 17.06 15.32
CA SER A 525 -32.62 17.22 15.85
C SER A 525 -32.65 17.65 17.32
N GLU A 526 -31.49 17.75 17.97
CA GLU A 526 -31.40 18.22 19.35
C GLU A 526 -31.69 19.71 19.47
N HIS A 527 -31.93 20.17 20.69
CA HIS A 527 -32.33 21.56 20.98
C HIS A 527 -31.36 22.32 21.91
N ASN A 528 -30.29 21.66 22.35
CA ASN A 528 -29.26 22.27 23.17
C ASN A 528 -27.89 21.64 22.91
N LEU A 529 -26.84 22.38 23.24
CA LEU A 529 -25.45 21.98 22.97
C LEU A 529 -25.07 20.68 23.68
N THR A 530 -25.46 20.48 24.94
CA THR A 530 -25.08 19.28 25.72
C THR A 530 -25.66 18.00 25.13
N ARG A 531 -26.95 18.00 24.74
CA ARG A 531 -27.57 16.83 24.10
C ARG A 531 -27.03 16.63 22.68
N PHE A 532 -26.83 17.70 21.94
CA PHE A 532 -26.20 17.64 20.63
C PHE A 532 -24.84 16.94 20.70
N THR A 533 -23.95 17.36 21.61
CA THR A 533 -22.60 16.79 21.72
C THR A 533 -22.62 15.34 22.16
N ALA A 534 -23.50 14.98 23.09
CA ALA A 534 -23.73 13.60 23.52
C ALA A 534 -24.08 12.67 22.35
N GLU A 535 -25.08 13.05 21.55
CA GLU A 535 -25.52 12.25 20.41
C GLU A 535 -24.50 12.28 19.26
N PHE A 536 -23.84 13.43 19.03
CA PHE A 536 -22.78 13.55 18.03
C PHE A 536 -21.65 12.54 18.29
N LEU A 537 -21.15 12.46 19.52
CA LEU A 537 -20.03 11.59 19.87
C LEU A 537 -20.37 10.10 19.80
N LYS A 538 -21.63 9.72 20.11
CA LYS A 538 -22.10 8.35 19.90
C LYS A 538 -22.13 7.99 18.42
N TRP A 539 -22.67 8.87 17.58
CA TRP A 539 -22.65 8.65 16.12
C TRP A 539 -21.23 8.65 15.56
N ASP A 540 -20.34 9.49 16.10
CA ASP A 540 -18.93 9.56 15.73
C ASP A 540 -18.22 8.22 15.99
N GLU A 541 -18.47 7.61 17.15
CA GLU A 541 -17.98 6.28 17.49
C GLU A 541 -18.61 5.18 16.61
N VAL A 542 -19.93 5.21 16.40
CA VAL A 542 -20.66 4.22 15.59
C VAL A 542 -20.14 4.21 14.15
N PHE A 543 -20.04 5.36 13.49
CA PHE A 543 -19.50 5.42 12.14
C PHE A 543 -17.98 5.18 12.11
N GLY A 544 -17.26 5.70 13.11
CA GLY A 544 -15.81 5.58 13.23
C GLY A 544 -15.38 4.12 13.34
N PHE A 545 -15.81 3.43 14.39
CA PHE A 545 -15.45 2.03 14.62
C PHE A 545 -16.26 1.05 13.77
N GLY A 546 -17.52 1.36 13.46
CA GLY A 546 -18.33 0.52 12.57
C GLY A 546 -17.71 0.41 11.17
N SER A 547 -17.19 1.51 10.61
CA SER A 547 -16.49 1.47 9.32
C SER A 547 -15.18 0.68 9.38
N HIS A 548 -14.44 0.77 10.48
CA HIS A 548 -13.23 -0.03 10.68
C HIS A 548 -13.50 -1.53 10.87
N LEU A 549 -14.58 -1.91 11.54
CA LEU A 549 -14.98 -3.31 11.64
C LEU A 549 -15.44 -3.87 10.29
N LEU A 550 -16.16 -3.08 9.50
CA LEU A 550 -16.51 -3.44 8.11
C LEU A 550 -15.25 -3.55 7.23
N TRP A 551 -14.31 -2.61 7.37
CA TRP A 551 -13.01 -2.67 6.70
C TRP A 551 -12.25 -3.94 7.06
N LEU A 552 -12.17 -4.31 8.34
CA LEU A 552 -11.57 -5.58 8.76
C LEU A 552 -12.26 -6.78 8.10
N ALA A 553 -13.60 -6.79 8.01
CA ALA A 553 -14.33 -7.85 7.33
C ALA A 553 -13.95 -7.95 5.84
N TYR A 554 -13.77 -6.81 5.15
CA TYR A 554 -13.24 -6.79 3.79
C TYR A 554 -11.79 -7.27 3.68
N LEU A 555 -10.93 -6.94 4.64
CA LEU A 555 -9.57 -7.49 4.66
C LEU A 555 -9.56 -9.01 4.90
N PHE A 556 -10.46 -9.53 5.75
CA PHE A 556 -10.64 -10.97 5.91
C PHE A 556 -11.23 -11.62 4.65
N TRP A 557 -12.09 -10.91 3.91
CA TRP A 557 -12.59 -11.36 2.62
C TRP A 557 -11.47 -11.53 1.60
N ASP A 558 -10.55 -10.57 1.52
CA ASP A 558 -9.35 -10.65 0.69
C ASP A 558 -8.49 -11.87 1.08
N LEU A 559 -8.24 -12.05 2.38
CA LEU A 559 -7.50 -13.22 2.89
C LEU A 559 -8.20 -14.54 2.56
N ARG A 560 -9.53 -14.58 2.61
CA ARG A 560 -10.32 -15.76 2.26
C ARG A 560 -10.24 -16.05 0.77
N SER A 561 -10.39 -15.03 -0.07
CA SER A 561 -10.31 -15.13 -1.53
C SER A 561 -8.94 -15.64 -1.99
N ALA A 562 -7.88 -15.19 -1.31
CA ALA A 562 -6.50 -15.65 -1.46
C ALA A 562 -6.25 -17.07 -0.89
N GLY A 563 -7.21 -17.67 -0.18
CA GLY A 563 -7.08 -18.96 0.49
C GLY A 563 -6.14 -18.97 1.70
N MET A 564 -5.86 -17.79 2.27
CA MET A 564 -5.02 -17.61 3.45
C MET A 564 -5.83 -17.75 4.76
N LEU A 565 -7.13 -17.44 4.73
CA LEU A 565 -8.02 -17.62 5.88
C LEU A 565 -8.56 -19.07 5.92
N ARG A 566 -8.08 -19.88 6.86
CA ARG A 566 -8.46 -21.28 7.05
C ARG A 566 -9.76 -21.43 7.85
N GLU A 567 -9.98 -20.48 8.74
CA GLU A 567 -11.12 -20.38 9.62
C GLU A 567 -12.40 -20.10 8.81
N GLY A 568 -13.52 -20.74 9.17
CA GLY A 568 -14.81 -20.48 8.56
C GLY A 568 -15.40 -19.13 8.98
N TRP A 569 -16.22 -18.52 8.14
CA TRP A 569 -16.85 -17.23 8.42
C TRP A 569 -17.64 -17.19 9.73
N LEU A 570 -18.35 -18.28 10.06
CA LEU A 570 -19.08 -18.37 11.33
C LEU A 570 -18.15 -18.20 12.54
N ARG A 571 -16.95 -18.77 12.49
CA ARG A 571 -15.96 -18.64 13.56
C ARG A 571 -15.36 -17.24 13.61
N VAL A 572 -15.03 -16.66 12.45
CA VAL A 572 -14.42 -15.32 12.39
C VAL A 572 -15.42 -14.25 12.85
N VAL A 573 -16.64 -14.28 12.32
CA VAL A 573 -17.71 -13.35 12.71
C VAL A 573 -18.13 -13.60 14.15
N GLY A 574 -18.30 -14.87 14.56
CA GLY A 574 -18.67 -15.21 15.94
C GLY A 574 -17.65 -14.74 16.97
N LEU A 575 -16.35 -14.95 16.72
CA LEU A 575 -15.29 -14.44 17.60
C LEU A 575 -15.22 -12.90 17.58
N GLY A 576 -15.44 -12.27 16.42
CA GLY A 576 -15.51 -10.81 16.30
C GLY A 576 -16.66 -10.22 17.12
N LEU A 577 -17.86 -10.78 17.02
CA LEU A 577 -19.04 -10.34 17.78
C LEU A 577 -18.86 -10.61 19.29
N LEU A 578 -18.33 -11.77 19.66
CA LEU A 578 -18.02 -12.09 21.05
C LEU A 578 -16.99 -11.09 21.62
N SER A 579 -15.94 -10.79 20.86
CA SER A 579 -14.93 -9.79 21.24
C SER A 579 -15.57 -8.40 21.39
N LEU A 580 -16.46 -8.00 20.48
CA LEU A 580 -17.13 -6.70 20.53
C LEU A 580 -17.94 -6.54 21.81
N VAL A 581 -18.67 -7.58 22.21
CA VAL A 581 -19.48 -7.58 23.44
C VAL A 581 -18.61 -7.61 24.70
N LEU A 582 -17.54 -8.42 24.70
CA LEU A 582 -16.71 -8.62 25.88
C LEU A 582 -15.68 -7.53 26.11
N PHE A 583 -15.11 -6.98 25.04
CA PHE A 583 -13.93 -6.10 25.10
C PHE A 583 -14.15 -4.73 24.45
N GLY A 584 -15.28 -4.51 23.79
CA GLY A 584 -15.59 -3.24 23.13
C GLY A 584 -15.01 -3.13 21.71
N PRO A 585 -15.33 -2.02 21.01
CA PRO A 585 -14.97 -1.84 19.61
C PRO A 585 -13.48 -1.64 19.38
N GLY A 586 -12.78 -0.84 20.20
CA GLY A 586 -11.33 -0.62 20.08
C GLY A 586 -10.51 -1.89 20.21
N ALA A 587 -10.73 -2.65 21.29
CA ALA A 587 -10.03 -3.92 21.51
C ALA A 587 -10.32 -4.93 20.39
N THR A 588 -11.58 -4.99 19.91
CA THR A 588 -11.97 -5.89 18.81
C THR A 588 -11.27 -5.53 17.50
N LEU A 589 -11.18 -4.24 17.18
CA LEU A 589 -10.40 -3.75 16.04
C LEU A 589 -8.92 -4.15 16.17
N GLY A 590 -8.31 -3.92 17.34
CA GLY A 590 -6.91 -4.25 17.60
C GLY A 590 -6.62 -5.75 17.47
N LEU A 591 -7.43 -6.60 18.10
CA LEU A 591 -7.29 -8.06 18.04
C LEU A 591 -7.52 -8.61 16.63
N GLY A 592 -8.55 -8.12 15.93
CA GLY A 592 -8.84 -8.50 14.55
C GLY A 592 -7.70 -8.13 13.60
N TRP A 593 -7.16 -6.92 13.74
CA TRP A 593 -6.02 -6.47 12.95
C TRP A 593 -4.75 -7.28 13.25
N LEU A 594 -4.46 -7.59 14.53
CA LEU A 594 -3.32 -8.44 14.89
C LEU A 594 -3.46 -9.87 14.37
N PHE A 595 -4.69 -10.40 14.33
CA PHE A 595 -4.94 -11.71 13.73
C PHE A 595 -4.68 -11.69 12.21
N ARG A 596 -5.11 -10.64 11.51
CA ARG A 596 -4.75 -10.41 10.11
C ARG A 596 -3.23 -10.36 9.92
N GLU A 597 -2.50 -9.64 10.76
CA GLU A 597 -1.02 -9.56 10.66
C GLU A 597 -0.36 -10.92 10.84
N HIS A 598 -0.87 -11.73 11.78
CA HIS A 598 -0.40 -13.10 11.95
C HIS A 598 -0.61 -13.94 10.69
N ILE A 599 -1.77 -13.83 10.04
CA ILE A 599 -2.07 -14.53 8.78
C ILE A 599 -1.11 -14.07 7.66
N LEU A 600 -0.92 -12.77 7.48
CA LEU A 600 -0.02 -12.23 6.46
C LEU A 600 1.43 -12.67 6.67
N ALA A 601 1.88 -12.77 7.93
CA ALA A 601 3.23 -13.22 8.24
C ALA A 601 3.44 -14.72 7.96
N THR A 602 2.46 -15.56 8.30
CA THR A 602 2.63 -17.02 8.39
C THR A 602 2.05 -17.80 7.22
N ARG A 603 1.12 -17.23 6.47
CA ARG A 603 0.40 -17.93 5.39
C ARG A 603 0.73 -17.33 4.03
N ARG A 604 0.48 -18.09 2.97
CA ARG A 604 0.71 -17.70 1.58
C ARG A 604 -0.55 -17.90 0.75
N HIS A 605 -0.61 -17.19 -0.37
CA HIS A 605 -1.67 -17.33 -1.35
C HIS A 605 -1.82 -18.80 -1.80
N LYS A 606 -3.05 -19.27 -2.01
CA LYS A 606 -3.37 -20.68 -2.33
C LYS A 606 -2.63 -21.26 -3.54
N ASN A 607 -2.28 -20.42 -4.50
CA ASN A 607 -1.56 -20.78 -5.72
C ASN A 607 -0.05 -20.48 -5.65
N ALA A 608 0.46 -19.96 -4.54
CA ALA A 608 1.89 -19.77 -4.37
C ALA A 608 2.57 -21.13 -4.18
N LEU A 609 3.63 -21.38 -4.94
CA LEU A 609 4.43 -22.58 -4.83
C LEU A 609 5.56 -22.36 -3.82
N THR A 610 5.50 -23.09 -2.73
CA THR A 610 6.50 -23.15 -1.65
C THR A 610 6.94 -24.60 -1.47
N PRO A 611 8.05 -24.86 -0.75
CA PRO A 611 8.47 -26.23 -0.47
C PRO A 611 7.36 -27.06 0.19
N GLU A 612 6.63 -26.45 1.13
CA GLU A 612 5.48 -27.07 1.80
C GLU A 612 4.28 -27.35 0.87
N SER A 613 4.01 -26.48 -0.10
CA SER A 613 2.90 -26.72 -1.05
C SER A 613 3.27 -27.79 -2.08
N VAL A 614 4.51 -27.77 -2.57
CA VAL A 614 5.01 -28.74 -3.54
C VAL A 614 5.13 -30.14 -2.91
N GLY A 615 5.66 -30.23 -1.68
CA GLY A 615 5.72 -31.50 -0.94
C GLY A 615 4.34 -32.11 -0.67
N ARG A 616 3.30 -31.29 -0.47
CA ARG A 616 1.91 -31.76 -0.37
C ARG A 616 1.33 -32.28 -1.69
N LEU A 617 1.74 -31.70 -2.82
CA LEU A 617 1.22 -32.06 -4.15
C LEU A 617 1.91 -33.31 -4.73
N HIS A 618 3.18 -33.53 -4.40
CA HIS A 618 4.01 -34.56 -5.04
C HIS A 618 4.59 -35.62 -4.07
N GLY A 619 4.24 -35.57 -2.78
CA GLY A 619 4.84 -36.43 -1.75
C GLY A 619 6.17 -35.87 -1.24
N SER A 620 6.58 -36.30 -0.04
CA SER A 620 7.75 -35.76 0.71
C SER A 620 9.12 -36.13 0.12
N ALA A 621 9.22 -36.39 -1.18
CA ALA A 621 10.46 -36.68 -1.90
C ALA A 621 10.96 -35.46 -2.68
N PHE A 622 11.01 -34.32 -2.00
CA PHE A 622 11.71 -33.10 -2.42
C PHE A 622 12.60 -32.61 -1.29
#